data_AF-A0A970S056-F1
#
_entry.id   AF-A0A970S056-F1
#
_cell.length_a   1.000
_cell.length_b   1.000
_cell.length_c   1.000
_cell.angle_alpha   90.00
_cell.angle_beta   90.00
_cell.angle_gamma   90.00
#
_symmetry.space_group_name_H-M   'P 1'
#
loop_
_entity.id
_entity.type
_entity.pdbx_description
1 polymer ?
#
loop_
_entity_poly.entity_id
_entity_poly.type
_entity_poly.pdbx_seq_one_letter_code
_entity_poly.pdbx_strand_id
1 'polypeptide(L)'
;MTSNIFQEKLQDVRYKNIGRKEDRKADLMIGLWLELKISITQSGVFRSIRKQEKKLDKFFSDPIILEMFKENEVEAEKALYQEIYDSALKYQQACLDDRSYGSKLFNLIRMKDDELAHKAGKEVYQILIAALLEMDEKIWRNQMITALHLAHQKTFAQNTINPQYYFAEEELDILDKFNAVIQNTNTYERAE
;
A
#
# COMPACT_ATOMS: atom_id res chain seq x y z
N MET A 1 -2.16 -22.03 9.00
CA MET A 1 -3.16 -21.43 8.09
C MET A 1 -3.04 -22.16 6.77
N THR A 2 -4.08 -22.90 6.39
CA THR A 2 -4.19 -23.50 5.05
C THR A 2 -4.26 -22.35 4.05
N SER A 3 -3.24 -22.22 3.21
CA SER A 3 -3.24 -21.23 2.13
C SER A 3 -4.42 -21.53 1.22
N ASN A 4 -5.26 -20.52 0.95
CA ASN A 4 -6.31 -20.63 -0.06
C ASN A 4 -5.63 -20.68 -1.45
N ILE A 5 -6.11 -21.53 -2.37
CA ILE A 5 -5.59 -21.63 -3.73
C ILE A 5 -5.50 -20.27 -4.45
N PHE A 6 -6.43 -19.35 -4.15
CA PHE A 6 -6.41 -17.97 -4.65
C PHE A 6 -5.20 -17.18 -4.14
N GLN A 7 -4.83 -17.39 -2.87
CA GLN A 7 -3.66 -16.76 -2.27
C GLN A 7 -2.36 -17.30 -2.86
N GLU A 8 -2.26 -18.62 -3.10
CA GLU A 8 -1.10 -19.23 -3.75
C GLU A 8 -0.90 -18.68 -5.18
N LYS A 9 -1.99 -18.59 -5.97
CA LYS A 9 -1.97 -17.98 -7.30
C LYS A 9 -1.47 -16.53 -7.27
N LEU A 10 -1.91 -15.72 -6.30
CA LEU A 10 -1.43 -14.34 -6.14
C LEU A 10 0.03 -14.26 -5.70
N GLN A 11 0.49 -15.18 -4.86
CA GLN A 11 1.90 -15.24 -4.46
C GLN A 11 2.81 -15.50 -5.65
N ASP A 12 2.39 -16.31 -6.62
CA ASP A 12 3.14 -16.52 -7.87
C ASP A 12 3.21 -15.27 -8.75
N VAL A 13 2.17 -14.43 -8.74
CA VAL A 13 2.18 -13.13 -9.43
C VAL A 13 3.10 -12.15 -8.69
N ARG A 14 3.02 -12.13 -7.35
CA ARG A 14 3.73 -11.22 -6.46
C ARG A 14 5.23 -11.50 -6.42
N TYR A 15 5.65 -12.75 -6.32
CA TYR A 15 7.04 -13.13 -6.12
C TYR A 15 7.66 -13.69 -7.41
N LYS A 16 8.44 -12.88 -8.12
CA LYS A 16 9.12 -13.31 -9.36
C LYS A 16 10.62 -13.49 -9.17
N ASN A 17 11.18 -14.52 -9.80
CA ASN A 17 12.62 -14.78 -9.78
C ASN A 17 13.38 -13.58 -10.37
N ILE A 18 14.42 -13.13 -9.66
CA ILE A 18 15.33 -12.07 -10.11
C ILE A 18 16.76 -12.59 -10.21
N GLY A 19 17.40 -12.29 -11.34
CA GLY A 19 18.80 -12.65 -11.62
C GLY A 19 18.97 -13.88 -12.51
N ARG A 20 20.22 -14.12 -12.93
CA ARG A 20 20.58 -15.26 -13.82
C ARG A 20 20.65 -16.61 -13.10
N LYS A 21 20.74 -16.60 -11.76
CA LYS A 21 20.68 -17.79 -10.90
C LYS A 21 19.34 -17.69 -10.18
N GLU A 22 18.40 -18.55 -10.50
CA GLU A 22 16.97 -18.48 -10.15
C GLU A 22 16.64 -18.60 -8.64
N ASP A 23 17.62 -18.43 -7.75
CA ASP A 23 17.49 -18.72 -6.31
C ASP A 23 16.94 -17.55 -5.48
N ARG A 24 16.62 -16.40 -6.09
CA ARG A 24 16.09 -15.23 -5.38
C ARG A 24 14.80 -14.75 -6.03
N LYS A 25 13.73 -14.67 -5.23
CA LYS A 25 12.46 -14.04 -5.64
C LYS A 25 12.40 -12.59 -5.14
N ALA A 26 12.02 -11.66 -6.01
CA ALA A 26 11.67 -10.30 -5.64
C ALA A 26 10.18 -10.20 -5.34
N ASP A 27 9.84 -9.43 -4.30
CA ASP A 27 8.47 -9.04 -4.00
C ASP A 27 8.08 -7.83 -4.87
N LEU A 28 7.27 -8.08 -5.89
CA LEU A 28 6.86 -7.05 -6.84
C LEU A 28 5.89 -6.04 -6.21
N MET A 29 5.07 -6.43 -5.24
CA MET A 29 4.17 -5.48 -4.56
C MET A 29 4.94 -4.48 -3.71
N ILE A 30 6.03 -4.90 -3.06
CA ILE A 30 6.98 -3.95 -2.43
C ILE A 30 7.57 -2.99 -3.46
N GLY A 31 7.90 -3.50 -4.65
CA GLY A 31 8.32 -2.68 -5.78
C GLY A 31 7.29 -1.61 -6.15
N LEU A 32 5.99 -1.95 -6.19
CA LEU A 32 4.92 -1.00 -6.49
C LEU A 32 4.85 0.14 -5.46
N TRP A 33 4.96 -0.15 -4.16
CA TRP A 33 4.96 0.89 -3.12
C TRP A 33 6.13 1.85 -3.26
N LEU A 34 7.33 1.31 -3.48
CA LEU A 34 8.56 2.09 -3.65
C LEU A 34 8.51 2.94 -4.93
N GLU A 35 8.06 2.36 -6.04
CA GLU A 35 7.94 3.08 -7.31
C GLU A 35 6.91 4.20 -7.21
N LEU A 36 5.77 3.96 -6.57
CA LEU A 36 4.74 4.97 -6.33
C LEU A 36 5.34 6.13 -5.51
N LYS A 37 5.92 5.85 -4.34
CA LYS A 37 6.56 6.87 -3.49
C LYS A 37 7.59 7.69 -4.26
N ILE A 38 8.55 7.02 -4.91
CA ILE A 38 9.66 7.68 -5.61
C ILE A 38 9.10 8.57 -6.73
N SER A 39 8.11 8.08 -7.47
CA SER A 39 7.57 8.79 -8.62
C SER A 39 6.80 10.05 -8.20
N ILE A 40 6.00 9.96 -7.14
CA ILE A 40 5.25 11.12 -6.61
C ILE A 40 6.19 12.15 -5.98
N THR A 41 7.24 11.72 -5.29
CA THR A 41 8.18 12.64 -4.61
C THR A 41 9.17 13.34 -5.55
N GLN A 42 9.49 12.76 -6.71
CA GLN A 42 10.51 13.29 -7.63
C GLN A 42 9.95 14.04 -8.85
N SER A 43 8.65 13.96 -9.12
CA SER A 43 8.07 14.39 -10.41
C SER A 43 6.98 15.45 -10.24
N GLY A 44 6.71 16.22 -11.31
CA GLY A 44 5.47 17.01 -11.39
C GLY A 44 4.24 16.11 -11.20
N VAL A 45 3.50 16.36 -10.13
CA VAL A 45 2.54 15.46 -9.48
C VAL A 45 1.60 14.76 -10.46
N PHE A 46 0.92 15.51 -11.33
CA PHE A 46 -0.18 14.96 -12.12
C PHE A 46 0.23 13.97 -13.23
N ARG A 47 1.29 14.25 -14.01
CA ARG A 47 1.76 13.30 -15.06
C ARG A 47 2.34 12.03 -14.46
N SER A 48 2.89 12.13 -13.25
CA SER A 48 3.45 10.99 -12.54
C SER A 48 2.36 10.03 -12.04
N ILE A 49 1.26 10.56 -11.50
CA ILE A 49 0.11 9.77 -11.03
C ILE A 49 -0.46 8.92 -12.17
N ARG A 50 -0.80 9.51 -13.32
CA ARG A 50 -1.32 8.76 -14.48
C ARG A 50 -0.38 7.68 -14.98
N LYS A 51 0.93 7.89 -14.90
CA LYS A 51 1.93 6.88 -15.28
C LYS A 51 1.97 5.73 -14.28
N GLN A 52 1.87 6.03 -12.99
CA GLN A 52 1.81 5.01 -11.94
C GLN A 52 0.52 4.22 -12.00
N GLU A 53 -0.61 4.89 -12.22
CA GLU A 53 -1.90 4.24 -12.42
C GLU A 53 -1.84 3.19 -13.54
N LYS A 54 -1.29 3.54 -14.71
CA LYS A 54 -1.10 2.58 -15.81
C LYS A 54 -0.21 1.39 -15.45
N LYS A 55 0.76 1.57 -14.56
CA LYS A 55 1.61 0.47 -14.08
C LYS A 55 0.86 -0.43 -13.11
N LEU A 56 0.11 0.15 -12.18
CA LEU A 56 -0.75 -0.59 -11.25
C LEU A 56 -1.82 -1.36 -12.02
N ASP A 57 -2.49 -0.72 -12.99
CA ASP A 57 -3.43 -1.37 -13.91
C ASP A 57 -2.79 -2.58 -14.59
N LYS A 58 -1.58 -2.41 -15.13
CA LYS A 58 -0.86 -3.51 -15.79
C LYS A 58 -0.56 -4.66 -14.82
N PHE A 59 -0.20 -4.37 -13.57
CA PHE A 59 0.07 -5.40 -12.57
C PHE A 59 -1.21 -6.14 -12.16
N PHE A 60 -2.28 -5.41 -11.83
CA PHE A 60 -3.54 -5.99 -11.38
C PHE A 60 -4.39 -6.59 -12.52
N SER A 61 -4.02 -6.32 -13.78
CA SER A 61 -4.57 -7.00 -14.96
C SER A 61 -3.78 -8.24 -15.37
N ASP A 62 -2.93 -8.79 -14.50
CA ASP A 62 -2.26 -10.07 -14.76
C ASP A 62 -3.31 -11.15 -15.06
N PRO A 63 -3.15 -11.97 -16.12
CA PRO A 63 -4.12 -12.98 -16.49
C PRO A 63 -4.53 -13.92 -15.35
N ILE A 64 -3.60 -14.24 -14.43
CA ILE A 64 -3.89 -15.09 -13.27
C ILE A 64 -4.90 -14.40 -12.35
N ILE A 65 -4.71 -13.11 -12.09
CA ILE A 65 -5.65 -12.31 -11.27
C ILE A 65 -7.00 -12.24 -11.98
N LEU A 66 -7.02 -11.93 -13.28
CA LEU A 66 -8.27 -11.83 -14.04
C LEU A 66 -9.03 -13.16 -14.11
N GLU A 67 -8.34 -14.29 -14.16
CA GLU A 67 -8.95 -15.62 -14.13
C GLU A 67 -9.53 -15.94 -12.75
N MET A 68 -8.83 -15.61 -11.67
CA MET A 68 -9.34 -15.75 -10.30
C MET A 68 -10.67 -15.01 -10.11
N PHE A 69 -10.76 -13.76 -10.58
CA PHE A 69 -12.01 -13.00 -10.48
C PHE A 69 -13.17 -13.62 -11.29
N LYS A 70 -12.88 -14.35 -12.37
CA LYS A 70 -13.90 -15.10 -13.13
C LYS A 70 -14.31 -16.39 -12.44
N GLU A 71 -13.37 -17.06 -11.76
CA GLU A 71 -13.62 -18.30 -11.02
C GLU A 71 -14.48 -18.06 -9.78
N ASN A 72 -14.10 -17.08 -8.96
CA ASN A 72 -14.83 -16.69 -7.76
C ASN A 72 -14.41 -15.28 -7.32
N GLU A 73 -15.24 -14.29 -7.61
CA GLU A 73 -15.00 -12.88 -7.31
C GLU A 73 -14.75 -12.62 -5.82
N VAL A 74 -15.57 -13.19 -4.92
CA VAL A 74 -15.47 -12.93 -3.47
C VAL A 74 -14.16 -13.46 -2.88
N GLU A 75 -13.78 -14.70 -3.22
CA GLU A 75 -12.53 -15.28 -2.75
C GLU A 75 -11.30 -14.60 -3.38
N ALA A 76 -11.40 -14.19 -4.65
CA ALA A 76 -10.35 -13.43 -5.33
C ALA A 76 -10.13 -12.05 -4.69
N GLU A 77 -11.20 -11.32 -4.39
CA GLU A 77 -11.12 -10.03 -3.70
C GLU A 77 -10.48 -10.16 -2.31
N LYS A 78 -10.89 -11.17 -1.54
CA LYS A 78 -10.33 -11.46 -0.21
C LYS A 78 -8.85 -11.80 -0.29
N ALA A 79 -8.45 -12.67 -1.21
CA ALA A 79 -7.04 -13.05 -1.38
C ALA A 79 -6.20 -11.87 -1.87
N LEU A 80 -6.73 -11.06 -2.80
CA LEU A 80 -6.06 -9.87 -3.31
C LEU A 80 -5.81 -8.87 -2.18
N TYR A 81 -6.83 -8.58 -1.39
CA TYR A 81 -6.70 -7.69 -0.24
C TYR A 81 -5.68 -8.21 0.77
N GLN A 82 -5.68 -9.51 1.08
CA GLN A 82 -4.73 -10.11 2.01
C GLN A 82 -3.27 -9.93 1.56
N GLU A 83 -2.98 -10.15 0.28
CA GLU A 83 -1.62 -9.99 -0.26
C GLU A 83 -1.21 -8.51 -0.35
N ILE A 84 -2.12 -7.61 -0.73
CA ILE A 84 -1.90 -6.16 -0.69
C ILE A 84 -1.60 -5.73 0.75
N TYR A 85 -2.40 -6.16 1.73
CA TYR A 85 -2.23 -5.83 3.14
C TYR A 85 -0.92 -6.37 3.72
N ASP A 86 -0.58 -7.63 3.45
CA ASP A 86 0.72 -8.19 3.87
C ASP A 86 1.89 -7.40 3.28
N SER A 87 1.80 -7.00 2.00
CA SER A 87 2.85 -6.17 1.38
C SER A 87 2.94 -4.77 2.01
N ALA A 88 1.81 -4.16 2.37
CA ALA A 88 1.78 -2.86 3.05
C ALA A 88 2.38 -2.95 4.46
N LEU A 89 2.12 -4.05 5.19
CA LEU A 89 2.75 -4.31 6.49
C LEU A 89 4.27 -4.47 6.36
N LYS A 90 4.74 -5.26 5.39
CA LYS A 90 6.17 -5.41 5.12
C LYS A 90 6.83 -4.09 4.76
N TYR A 91 6.15 -3.26 3.97
CA TYR A 91 6.61 -1.92 3.62
C TYR A 91 6.77 -1.03 4.86
N GLN A 92 5.74 -0.92 5.70
CA GLN A 92 5.77 -0.11 6.92
C GLN A 92 6.79 -0.63 7.94
N GLN A 93 6.89 -1.96 8.09
CA GLN A 93 7.86 -2.59 8.98
C GLN A 93 9.30 -2.32 8.51
N ALA A 94 9.56 -2.39 7.20
CA ALA A 94 10.87 -2.03 6.65
C ALA A 94 11.22 -0.55 6.93
N CYS A 95 10.24 0.36 6.87
CA CYS A 95 10.44 1.75 7.28
C CYS A 95 10.76 1.87 8.78
N LEU A 96 10.06 1.13 9.65
CA LEU A 96 10.31 1.15 11.09
C LEU A 96 11.72 0.62 11.45
N ASP A 97 12.15 -0.45 10.78
CA ASP A 97 13.41 -1.15 11.08
C ASP A 97 14.63 -0.47 10.42
N ASP A 98 14.45 0.32 9.36
CA ASP A 98 15.54 1.03 8.69
C ASP A 98 16.05 2.21 9.53
N ARG A 99 17.27 2.04 10.07
CA ARG A 99 17.99 3.07 10.84
C ARG A 99 18.14 4.38 10.07
N SER A 100 18.35 4.34 8.76
CA SER A 100 18.51 5.53 7.93
C SER A 100 17.17 6.27 7.83
N TYR A 101 16.09 5.53 7.61
CA TYR A 101 14.74 6.09 7.61
C TYR A 101 14.38 6.71 8.97
N GLY A 102 14.71 6.04 10.07
CA GLY A 102 14.47 6.49 11.45
C GLY A 102 15.46 7.51 12.00
N SER A 103 16.16 8.27 11.16
CA SER A 103 17.21 9.20 11.61
C SER A 103 17.12 10.60 11.00
N LYS A 104 17.62 11.59 11.74
CA LYS A 104 17.71 13.02 11.39
C LYS A 104 19.17 13.48 11.45
N LEU A 105 19.45 14.67 10.88
CA LEU A 105 20.78 15.28 10.82
C LEU A 105 21.84 14.34 10.23
N PHE A 106 21.72 14.00 8.94
CA PHE A 106 22.67 13.12 8.24
C PHE A 106 22.88 11.75 8.92
N ASN A 107 21.79 11.14 9.38
CA ASN A 107 21.78 9.85 10.08
C ASN A 107 22.50 9.83 11.44
N LEU A 108 22.76 10.99 12.05
CA LEU A 108 23.46 11.10 13.33
C LEU A 108 22.52 10.93 14.53
N ILE A 109 21.26 11.36 14.43
CA ILE A 109 20.30 11.33 15.54
C ILE A 109 19.16 10.37 15.20
N ARG A 110 18.92 9.38 16.07
CA ARG A 110 17.74 8.52 15.98
C ARG A 110 16.49 9.31 16.37
N MET A 111 15.45 9.24 15.55
CA MET A 111 14.14 9.80 15.86
C MET A 111 13.54 9.11 17.08
N LYS A 112 12.74 9.85 17.84
CA LYS A 112 11.82 9.23 18.80
C LYS A 112 10.70 8.49 18.07
N ASP A 113 10.05 7.55 18.76
CA ASP A 113 9.05 6.69 18.14
C ASP A 113 7.82 7.48 17.63
N ASP A 114 7.45 8.57 18.32
CA ASP A 114 6.40 9.51 17.90
C ASP A 114 6.78 10.31 16.65
N GLU A 115 8.01 10.79 16.58
CA GLU A 115 8.53 11.48 15.39
C GLU A 115 8.61 10.55 14.18
N LEU A 116 8.97 9.30 14.39
CA LEU A 116 9.05 8.27 13.35
C LEU A 116 7.64 7.90 12.86
N ALA A 117 6.69 7.68 13.77
CA ALA A 117 5.30 7.45 13.44
C ALA A 117 4.70 8.62 12.66
N HIS A 118 4.96 9.87 13.07
CA HIS A 118 4.51 11.06 12.35
C HIS A 118 5.10 11.15 10.94
N LYS A 119 6.40 10.87 10.79
CA LYS A 119 7.05 10.84 9.47
C LYS A 119 6.43 9.77 8.56
N ALA A 120 6.23 8.57 9.08
CA ALA A 120 5.56 7.49 8.34
C ALA A 120 4.11 7.83 7.99
N GLY A 121 3.38 8.47 8.90
CA GLY A 121 2.01 8.92 8.67
C GLY A 121 1.93 9.96 7.55
N LYS A 122 2.83 10.96 7.54
CA LYS A 122 2.90 11.92 6.44
C LYS A 122 3.13 11.24 5.09
N GLU A 123 4.03 10.27 5.03
CA GLU A 123 4.28 9.52 3.81
C GLU A 123 3.06 8.69 3.36
N VAL A 124 2.38 8.04 4.30
CA VAL A 124 1.18 7.26 4.01
C VAL A 124 0.04 8.14 3.53
N TYR A 125 -0.36 9.15 4.32
CA TYR A 125 -1.58 9.90 4.07
C TYR A 125 -1.38 10.99 3.01
N GLN A 126 -0.31 11.78 3.10
CA GLN A 126 -0.09 12.96 2.25
C GLN A 126 0.58 12.63 0.91
N ILE A 127 1.23 11.47 0.79
CA ILE A 127 1.95 11.09 -0.44
C ILE A 127 1.25 9.91 -1.10
N LEU A 128 1.18 8.75 -0.44
CA LEU A 128 0.70 7.52 -1.06
C LEU A 128 -0.83 7.51 -1.22
N ILE A 129 -1.58 7.74 -0.14
CA ILE A 129 -3.05 7.74 -0.17
C ILE A 129 -3.57 8.91 -1.01
N ALA A 130 -3.03 10.12 -0.83
CA ALA A 130 -3.39 11.26 -1.67
C ALA A 130 -3.19 10.95 -3.17
N ALA A 131 -2.05 10.36 -3.55
CA ALA A 131 -1.82 9.99 -4.95
C ALA A 131 -2.76 8.89 -5.45
N LEU A 132 -3.14 7.93 -4.60
CA LEU A 132 -4.11 6.89 -4.96
C LEU A 132 -5.52 7.45 -5.14
N LEU A 133 -5.93 8.42 -4.30
CA LEU A 133 -7.25 9.08 -4.39
C LEU A 133 -7.42 9.92 -5.67
N GLU A 134 -6.32 10.33 -6.29
CA GLU A 134 -6.29 11.01 -7.59
C GLU A 134 -6.40 10.04 -8.79
N MET A 135 -6.39 8.73 -8.57
CA MET A 135 -6.54 7.70 -9.62
C MET A 135 -8.01 7.28 -9.80
N ASP A 136 -8.33 6.72 -10.96
CA ASP A 136 -9.68 6.23 -11.25
C ASP A 136 -10.10 5.12 -10.27
N GLU A 137 -11.40 5.04 -9.99
CA GLU A 137 -11.93 4.08 -9.03
C GLU A 137 -11.84 2.64 -9.50
N LYS A 138 -11.08 1.85 -8.73
CA LYS A 138 -10.76 0.44 -8.98
C LYS A 138 -10.70 -0.32 -7.67
N ILE A 139 -11.04 -1.61 -7.69
CA ILE A 139 -11.02 -2.48 -6.51
C ILE A 139 -9.63 -2.48 -5.84
N TRP A 140 -8.57 -2.70 -6.63
CA TRP A 140 -7.20 -2.70 -6.11
C TRP A 140 -6.80 -1.35 -5.50
N ARG A 141 -7.29 -0.22 -6.03
CA ARG A 141 -6.98 1.13 -5.52
C ARG A 141 -7.54 1.28 -4.10
N ASN A 142 -8.81 0.92 -3.93
CA ASN A 142 -9.49 1.01 -2.63
C ASN A 142 -8.84 0.06 -1.62
N GLN A 143 -8.51 -1.17 -2.04
CA GLN A 143 -7.79 -2.13 -1.22
C GLN A 143 -6.39 -1.63 -0.81
N MET A 144 -5.65 -0.98 -1.71
CA MET A 144 -4.34 -0.38 -1.42
C MET A 144 -4.44 0.76 -0.39
N ILE A 145 -5.44 1.64 -0.50
CA ILE A 145 -5.68 2.73 0.46
C ILE A 145 -5.97 2.15 1.85
N THR A 146 -6.90 1.20 1.94
CA THR A 146 -7.28 0.54 3.20
C THR A 146 -6.10 -0.21 3.80
N ALA A 147 -5.34 -0.94 2.98
CA ALA A 147 -4.16 -1.67 3.42
C ALA A 147 -3.08 -0.75 4.00
N LEU A 148 -2.80 0.39 3.36
CA LEU A 148 -1.84 1.38 3.88
C LEU A 148 -2.30 1.97 5.22
N HIS A 149 -3.57 2.34 5.31
CA HIS A 149 -4.16 2.87 6.54
C HIS A 149 -4.02 1.89 7.71
N LEU A 150 -4.47 0.65 7.52
CA LEU A 150 -4.45 -0.37 8.57
C LEU A 150 -3.04 -0.87 8.88
N ALA A 151 -2.15 -0.95 7.87
CA ALA A 151 -0.76 -1.31 8.09
C ALA A 151 -0.05 -0.24 8.94
N HIS A 152 -0.28 1.04 8.65
CA HIS A 152 0.25 2.13 9.46
C HIS A 152 -0.27 2.08 10.89
N GLN A 153 -1.58 1.90 11.08
CA GLN A 153 -2.18 1.74 12.41
C GLN A 153 -1.59 0.56 13.17
N LYS A 154 -1.37 -0.57 12.51
CA LYS A 154 -0.81 -1.78 13.14
C LYS A 154 0.67 -1.62 13.49
N THR A 155 1.49 -1.08 12.59
CA THR A 155 2.94 -0.93 12.80
C THR A 155 3.28 0.15 13.82
N PHE A 156 2.51 1.23 13.89
CA PHE A 156 2.80 2.39 14.76
C PHE A 156 1.79 2.57 15.89
N ALA A 157 0.98 1.56 16.22
CA ALA A 157 -0.22 1.61 17.07
C ALA A 157 -0.15 2.51 18.33
N GLN A 158 0.98 2.53 19.04
CA GLN A 158 1.13 3.32 20.28
C GLN A 158 1.32 4.83 20.02
N ASN A 159 1.70 5.20 18.79
CA ASN A 159 2.09 6.55 18.38
C ASN A 159 1.30 7.05 17.16
N THR A 160 0.26 6.32 16.74
CA THR A 160 -0.55 6.70 15.57
C THR A 160 -1.39 7.93 15.86
N ILE A 161 -1.15 8.97 15.07
CA ILE A 161 -1.99 10.17 15.03
C ILE A 161 -3.26 9.84 14.22
N ASN A 162 -4.40 10.39 14.63
CA ASN A 162 -5.65 10.22 13.89
C ASN A 162 -5.47 10.72 12.44
N PRO A 163 -5.86 9.91 11.42
CA PRO A 163 -5.72 10.25 10.00
C PRO A 163 -6.15 11.67 9.62
N GLN A 164 -7.21 12.19 10.25
CA GLN A 164 -7.75 13.52 9.98
C GLN A 164 -6.71 14.64 10.13
N TYR A 165 -5.71 14.47 10.98
CA TYR A 165 -4.65 15.48 11.20
C TYR A 165 -3.57 15.49 10.13
N TYR A 166 -3.60 14.54 9.19
CA TYR A 166 -2.69 14.52 8.05
C TYR A 166 -3.27 15.20 6.81
N PHE A 167 -4.58 15.46 6.77
CA PHE A 167 -5.22 16.19 5.68
C PHE A 167 -5.36 17.67 6.09
N ALA A 168 -4.97 18.59 5.22
CA ALA A 168 -5.15 20.02 5.47
C ALA A 168 -6.64 20.40 5.41
N GLU A 169 -7.02 21.53 6.02
CA GLU A 169 -8.40 22.04 5.94
C GLU A 169 -8.85 22.30 4.49
N GLU A 170 -7.91 22.57 3.58
CA GLU A 170 -8.15 22.77 2.16
C GLU A 170 -8.39 21.43 1.41
N GLU A 171 -8.15 20.29 2.06
CA GLU A 171 -8.22 18.93 1.51
C GLU A 171 -9.42 18.14 2.04
N LEU A 172 -10.48 18.82 2.50
CA LEU A 172 -11.69 18.17 3.05
C LEU A 172 -12.33 17.18 2.06
N ASP A 173 -12.35 17.47 0.76
CA ASP A 173 -12.82 16.54 -0.28
C ASP A 173 -11.98 15.25 -0.32
N ILE A 174 -10.67 15.35 -0.12
CA ILE A 174 -9.77 14.18 -0.09
C ILE A 174 -10.03 13.36 1.17
N LEU A 175 -10.24 14.02 2.32
CA LEU A 175 -10.59 13.34 3.57
C LEU A 175 -11.94 12.61 3.46
N ASP A 176 -12.95 13.21 2.83
CA ASP A 176 -14.26 12.59 2.63
C ASP A 176 -14.17 11.37 1.70
N LYS A 177 -13.42 11.49 0.60
CA LYS A 177 -13.13 10.34 -0.29
C LYS A 177 -12.39 9.23 0.43
N PHE A 178 -11.38 9.57 1.23
CA PHE A 178 -10.67 8.60 2.07
C PHE A 178 -11.63 7.86 3.01
N ASN A 179 -12.44 8.60 3.77
CA ASN A 179 -13.40 8.04 4.72
C ASN A 179 -14.41 7.11 4.02
N ALA A 180 -14.90 7.50 2.84
CA ALA A 180 -15.80 6.66 2.04
C ALA A 180 -15.12 5.34 1.61
N VAL A 181 -13.85 5.40 1.16
CA VAL A 181 -13.09 4.19 0.81
C VAL A 181 -12.92 3.26 2.01
N ILE A 182 -12.55 3.79 3.18
CA ILE A 182 -12.37 2.97 4.40
C ILE A 182 -13.69 2.32 4.82
N GLN A 183 -14.80 3.06 4.81
CA GLN A 183 -16.11 2.52 5.17
C GLN A 183 -16.58 1.42 4.22
N ASN A 184 -16.37 1.60 2.91
CA ASN A 184 -16.83 0.66 1.89
C ASN A 184 -15.95 -0.60 1.79
N THR A 185 -14.66 -0.50 2.12
CA THR A 185 -13.70 -1.61 2.01
C THR A 185 -13.58 -2.43 3.31
N ASN A 186 -13.93 -1.87 4.48
CA ASN A 186 -13.92 -2.61 5.75
C ASN A 186 -14.96 -3.74 5.86
N THR A 187 -15.79 -3.94 4.83
CA THR A 187 -16.73 -5.06 4.73
C THR A 187 -16.03 -6.42 4.57
N TYR A 188 -14.80 -6.46 4.05
CA TYR A 188 -14.05 -7.71 3.85
C TYR A 188 -13.41 -8.30 5.13
N GLU A 189 -13.31 -7.54 6.22
CA GLU A 189 -12.93 -8.06 7.54
C GLU A 189 -14.10 -8.73 8.26
N ARG A 190 -15.35 -8.43 7.90
CA ARG A 190 -16.55 -8.90 8.62
C ARG A 190 -17.12 -10.22 8.10
N ALA A 191 -16.51 -10.79 7.06
CA ALA A 191 -16.81 -12.14 6.57
C ALA A 191 -15.83 -13.15 7.22
N GLU A 192 -15.94 -13.28 8.55
CA GLU A 192 -15.50 -14.45 9.30
C GLU A 192 -16.66 -15.44 9.45
#